data_AF-A0A965MHD8-F1
#
_entry.id   AF-A0A965MHD8-F1
#
_cell.length_a   1.000
_cell.length_b   1.000
_cell.length_c   1.000
_cell.angle_alpha   90.00
_cell.angle_beta   90.00
_cell.angle_gamma   90.00
#
_symmetry.space_group_name_H-M   'P 1'
#
loop_
_entity.id
_entity.type
_entity.pdbx_description
1 polymer ?
#
loop_
_entity_poly.entity_id
_entity_poly.type
_entity_poly.pdbx_seq_one_letter_code
_entity_poly.pdbx_strand_id
1 'polypeptide(L)' 'AIAFDSDIETAIRTRKRIFDMAASEKMLVAGMHLHFPAFSHLAREKEGYRLYPEPWRFDL' A
#
# COMPACT_ATOMS: atom_id res chain seq x y z
N ALA A 1 4.59 6.90 -10.02
CA ALA A 1 4.65 8.25 -9.42
C ALA A 1 3.38 8.99 -9.81
N ILE A 2 3.06 10.06 -9.10
CA ILE A 2 1.97 10.96 -9.44
C ILE A 2 2.47 12.40 -9.49
N ALA A 3 1.74 13.31 -10.14
CA ALA A 3 2.15 14.70 -10.35
C ALA A 3 2.37 15.51 -9.04
N PHE A 4 1.90 14.99 -7.90
CA PHE A 4 2.06 15.60 -6.59
C PHE A 4 3.33 15.14 -5.84
N ASP A 5 4.06 14.15 -6.36
CA ASP A 5 5.35 13.74 -5.79
C ASP A 5 6.38 14.86 -5.99
N SER A 6 6.93 15.45 -4.90
CA SER A 6 7.92 16.54 -5.01
C SER A 6 9.24 16.10 -5.66
N ASP A 7 9.57 14.82 -5.55
CA ASP A 7 10.68 14.16 -6.25
C ASP A 7 10.20 12.81 -6.78
N ILE A 8 10.11 12.71 -8.11
CA ILE A 8 9.49 11.57 -8.82
C ILE A 8 10.30 10.28 -8.60
N GLU A 9 11.62 10.35 -8.69
CA GLU A 9 12.50 9.18 -8.62
C GLU A 9 12.53 8.59 -7.20
N THR A 10 12.63 9.47 -6.20
CA THR A 10 12.61 9.10 -4.79
C THR A 10 11.26 8.53 -4.40
N ALA A 11 10.15 9.07 -4.90
CA ALA A 11 8.82 8.50 -4.66
C ALA A 11 8.67 7.11 -5.26
N ILE A 12 9.19 6.86 -6.48
CA ILE A 12 9.17 5.52 -7.09
C ILE A 12 9.99 4.54 -6.27
N ARG A 13 11.24 4.89 -5.92
CA ARG A 13 12.14 4.04 -5.14
C ARG A 13 11.55 3.70 -3.77
N THR A 14 11.02 4.71 -3.09
CA THR A 14 10.41 4.55 -1.75
C THR A 14 9.17 3.67 -1.82
N ARG A 15 8.27 3.90 -2.78
CA ARG A 15 7.05 3.11 -2.95
C ARG A 15 7.38 1.64 -3.23
N LYS A 16 8.34 1.36 -4.13
CA LYS A 16 8.80 -0.01 -4.40
C LYS A 16 9.29 -0.69 -3.12
N ARG A 17 10.25 -0.06 -2.40
CA ARG A 17 10.82 -0.60 -1.15
C ARG A 17 9.74 -0.90 -0.10
N ILE A 18 8.80 0.03 0.13
CA ILE A 18 7.73 -0.16 1.11
C ILE A 18 6.78 -1.27 0.68
N PHE A 19 6.42 -1.33 -0.61
CA PHE A 19 5.56 -2.39 -1.13
C PHE A 19 6.23 -3.76 -1.04
N ASP A 20 7.52 -3.84 -1.36
CA ASP A 20 8.33 -5.06 -1.21
C ASP A 20 8.27 -5.57 0.24
N MET A 21 8.53 -4.69 1.21
CA MET A 21 8.54 -4.99 2.64
C MET A 21 7.15 -5.40 3.17
N ALA A 22 6.12 -4.60 2.87
CA ALA A 22 4.76 -4.87 3.31
C ALA A 22 4.25 -6.21 2.77
N ALA A 23 4.58 -6.54 1.51
CA ALA A 23 4.17 -7.79 0.90
C ALA A 23 4.97 -9.01 1.42
N SER A 24 6.27 -8.87 1.68
CA SER A 24 7.08 -9.98 2.21
C SER A 24 6.70 -10.35 3.64
N GLU A 25 6.41 -9.34 4.47
CA GLU A 25 6.13 -9.52 5.89
C GLU A 25 4.63 -9.57 6.20
N LYS A 26 3.78 -9.47 5.17
CA LYS A 26 2.30 -9.43 5.28
C LYS A 26 1.83 -8.37 6.27
N MET A 27 2.42 -7.18 6.20
CA MET A 27 2.10 -6.09 7.11
C MET A 27 0.71 -5.53 6.82
N LEU A 28 0.00 -5.15 7.89
CA LEU A 28 -1.15 -4.26 7.80
C LEU A 28 -0.66 -2.83 7.56
N VAL A 29 -1.15 -2.20 6.50
CA VAL A 29 -0.76 -0.83 6.11
C VAL A 29 -1.92 0.13 6.37
N ALA A 30 -1.64 1.24 7.05
CA ALA A 30 -2.53 2.39 7.13
C ALA A 30 -2.11 3.43 6.06
N GLY A 31 -3.04 3.88 5.21
CA GLY A 31 -2.73 4.80 4.11
C GLY A 31 -3.71 5.96 3.99
N MET A 32 -3.20 7.19 4.05
CA MET A 32 -4.00 8.44 4.02
C MET A 32 -4.89 8.59 2.77
N HIS A 33 -4.59 7.88 1.69
CA HIS A 33 -5.33 7.94 0.42
C HIS A 33 -5.89 6.57 0.00
N LEU A 34 -6.03 5.63 0.94
CA LEU A 34 -6.70 4.37 0.69
C LEU A 34 -8.20 4.51 0.97
N HIS A 35 -9.01 3.65 0.34
CA HIS A 35 -10.45 3.60 0.62
C HIS A 35 -10.69 3.34 2.11
N PHE A 36 -11.65 4.04 2.70
CA PHE A 36 -12.08 3.84 4.08
C PHE A 36 -12.36 2.35 4.34
N PRO A 37 -11.83 1.73 5.43
CA PRO A 37 -11.25 2.34 6.63
C PRO A 37 -9.75 2.68 6.56
N ALA A 38 -9.18 2.78 5.36
CA ALA A 38 -7.78 3.14 5.09
C ALA A 38 -6.73 2.11 5.55
N PHE A 39 -7.17 0.91 5.90
CA PHE A 39 -6.32 -0.24 6.21
C PHE A 39 -6.36 -1.27 5.08
N SER A 40 -5.19 -1.75 4.68
CA SER A 40 -5.05 -2.79 3.66
C SER A 40 -3.83 -3.67 3.90
N HIS A 41 -3.90 -4.91 3.46
CA HIS A 41 -2.73 -5.74 3.20
C HIS A 41 -2.28 -5.58 1.75
N LEU A 42 -1.02 -5.92 1.48
CA LEU A 42 -0.45 -5.93 0.13
C LEU A 42 0.14 -7.31 -0.18
N ALA A 43 -0.04 -7.81 -1.40
CA ALA A 43 0.66 -9.00 -1.87
C ALA A 43 1.29 -8.76 -3.25
N ARG A 44 2.36 -9.50 -3.53
CA ARG A 44 2.93 -9.58 -4.88
C ARG A 44 1.98 -10.37 -5.78
N GLU A 45 1.83 -9.90 -7.01
CA GLU A 45 1.16 -10.62 -8.09
C GLU A 45 2.18 -10.88 -9.23
N LYS A 46 1.76 -11.57 -10.30
CA LYS A 46 2.63 -11.82 -11.47
C LYS A 46 3.28 -10.54 -11.99
N GLU A 47 2.51 -9.45 -12.01
CA GLU A 47 2.99 -8.11 -12.36
C GLU A 47 2.58 -7.12 -11.27
N GLY A 48 3.57 -6.63 -10.52
CA GLY A 48 3.36 -5.63 -9.49
C GLY A 48 2.73 -6.18 -8.21
N TYR A 49 1.74 -5.44 -7.68
CA TYR A 49 1.16 -5.69 -6.37
C TYR A 49 -0.35 -5.54 -6.38
N ARG A 50 -1.02 -6.29 -5.52
CA ARG A 50 -2.44 -6.14 -5.23
C ARG A 50 -2.65 -5.68 -3.80
N LEU A 51 -3.48 -4.65 -3.64
CA LEU A 51 -4.00 -4.23 -2.34
C LEU A 51 -5.24 -5.06 -2.01
N TYR A 52 -5.31 -5.49 -0.74
CA TYR A 52 -6.45 -6.18 -0.15
C TYR A 52 -7.00 -5.29 0.96
N PRO A 53 -8.04 -4.48 0.68
CA PRO A 53 -8.64 -3.60 1.68
C PRO A 53 -9.25 -4.40 2.82
N GLU A 54 -9.04 -3.94 4.05
CA GLU A 54 -9.79 -4.48 5.17
C GLU A 54 -11.26 -4.06 5.05
N PRO A 55 -12.21 -4.99 5.25
CA PRO A 55 -13.61 -4.64 5.28
C PRO A 55 -13.86 -3.71 6.46
N TRP A 56 -14.77 -2.77 6.30
CA TRP A 56 -15.29 -2.06 7.46
C TRP A 56 -16.05 -3.06 8.33
N ARG A 57 -15.62 -3.19 9.59
CA ARG A 57 -16.30 -4.03 10.57
C ARG A 57 -16.77 -3.19 11.75
N PHE A 58 -17.90 -3.61 12.31
CA PHE A 58 -18.57 -2.98 13.45
C PHE A 58 -18.55 -3.87 14.69
N ASP A 59 -17.90 -5.04 14.60
CA ASP A 59 -17.71 -5.91 15.75
C ASP A 59 -16.68 -5.29 16.70
N LEU A 60 -16.96 -5.40 18.00
CA LEU A 60 -16.07 -5.01 19.10
C LEU A 60 -15.09 -6.13 19.40
#